data_AF-A0A2Z7CJ20-F1
#
_entry.id   AF-A0A2Z7CJ20-F1
#
_cell.length_a   1.000
_cell.length_b   1.000
_cell.length_c   1.000
_cell.angle_alpha   90.00
_cell.angle_beta   90.00
_cell.angle_gamma   90.00
#
_symmetry.space_group_name_H-M   'P 1'
#
loop_
_entity.id
_entity.type
_entity.pdbx_description
1 polymer ?
#
loop_
_entity_poly.entity_id
_entity_poly.type
_entity_poly.pdbx_seq_one_letter_code
_entity_poly.pdbx_strand_id
1 'polypeptide(L)'
;MGLANADKVPCAIFMLKGDVVLWWKGAVVGLFLKSLSWYEFKKVFFEKYFTVDARSHLIREFMSIRQGDKSVAEYVRHFERGCTFVTSIATVESEKLRQFTDGLRPDIRHDVNMADVETYSGAVNRLYRSERGRKYMRENYQRKRQMQQPTRGQSS
;
A
#
# COMPACT_ATOMS: atom_id res chain seq x y z
N MET A 1 20.67 -12.15 4.22
CA MET A 1 21.24 -13.16 3.31
C MET A 1 20.21 -13.44 2.21
N GLY A 2 20.49 -13.07 0.96
CA GLY A 2 19.63 -13.41 -0.17
C GLY A 2 19.94 -14.84 -0.63
N LEU A 3 18.90 -15.62 -0.95
CA LEU A 3 19.04 -16.92 -1.60
C LEU A 3 19.94 -16.78 -2.84
N ALA A 4 20.86 -17.73 -3.04
CA ALA A 4 21.63 -17.81 -4.27
C ALA A 4 20.65 -17.88 -5.45
N ASN A 5 20.98 -17.21 -6.57
CA ASN A 5 20.07 -17.13 -7.72
C ASN A 5 19.64 -18.51 -8.24
N ALA A 6 20.47 -19.55 -8.05
CA ALA A 6 20.19 -20.93 -8.40
C ALA A 6 19.06 -21.58 -7.56
N ASP A 7 18.89 -21.18 -6.30
CA ASP A 7 17.91 -21.81 -5.38
C ASP A 7 16.52 -21.13 -5.43
N LYS A 8 16.44 -19.93 -6.00
CA LYS A 8 15.18 -19.15 -6.05
C LYS A 8 14.06 -19.88 -6.77
N VAL A 9 14.37 -20.54 -7.89
CA VAL A 9 13.38 -21.27 -8.69
C VAL A 9 12.87 -22.50 -7.95
N PRO A 10 13.72 -23.43 -7.46
CA PRO A 10 13.27 -24.54 -6.62
C PRO A 10 12.41 -24.11 -5.43
N CYS A 11 12.82 -23.06 -4.70
CA CYS A 11 12.05 -22.54 -3.57
C CYS A 11 10.68 -22.01 -3.99
N ALA A 12 10.61 -21.22 -5.06
CA ALA A 12 9.34 -20.67 -5.52
C ALA A 12 8.37 -21.77 -6.00
N ILE A 13 8.88 -22.79 -6.70
CA ILE A 13 8.10 -23.96 -7.11
C ILE A 13 7.56 -24.71 -5.88
N PHE A 14 8.39 -24.92 -4.86
CA PHE A 14 7.98 -25.55 -3.61
C PHE A 14 6.89 -24.76 -2.87
N MET A 15 6.90 -23.43 -3.00
CA MET A 15 5.90 -22.57 -2.38
C MET A 15 4.57 -22.50 -3.13
N LEU A 16 4.50 -23.00 -4.37
CA LEU A 16 3.23 -23.08 -5.11
C LEU A 16 2.26 -24.01 -4.38
N LYS A 17 0.98 -23.64 -4.35
CA LYS A 17 -0.09 -24.42 -3.70
C LYS A 17 -1.33 -24.48 -4.59
N GLY A 18 -2.18 -25.47 -4.35
CA GLY A 18 -3.43 -25.67 -5.10
C GLY A 18 -3.21 -25.91 -6.59
N ASP A 19 -4.14 -25.41 -7.41
CA ASP A 19 -4.16 -25.61 -8.87
C ASP A 19 -2.91 -25.09 -9.58
N VAL A 20 -2.19 -24.15 -8.95
CA VAL A 20 -0.96 -23.58 -9.48
C VAL A 20 0.14 -24.64 -9.61
N VAL A 21 0.20 -25.61 -8.69
CA VAL A 21 1.17 -26.72 -8.75
C VAL A 21 0.86 -27.66 -9.90
N LEU A 22 -0.43 -27.98 -10.10
CA LEU A 22 -0.87 -28.87 -11.18
C LEU A 22 -0.59 -28.25 -12.55
N TRP A 23 -0.94 -26.96 -12.71
CA TRP A 23 -0.60 -26.22 -13.91
C TRP A 23 0.91 -26.15 -14.12
N TRP A 24 1.69 -25.82 -13.09
CA TRP A 24 3.14 -25.69 -13.20
C TRP A 24 3.79 -27.00 -13.66
N LYS A 25 3.37 -28.14 -13.12
CA LYS A 25 3.83 -29.48 -13.55
C LYS A 25 3.57 -29.73 -15.03
N GLY A 26 2.43 -29.28 -15.57
CA GLY A 26 2.10 -29.39 -16.99
C GLY A 26 2.84 -28.39 -17.88
N ALA A 27 2.99 -27.14 -17.44
CA ALA A 27 3.71 -26.08 -18.17
C ALA A 27 5.21 -26.39 -18.37
N VAL A 28 5.77 -27.21 -17.49
CA VAL A 28 7.19 -27.58 -17.45
C VAL A 28 7.52 -28.80 -18.34
N VAL A 29 6.54 -29.43 -18.99
CA VAL A 29 6.75 -30.60 -19.87
C VAL A 29 7.68 -30.32 -21.08
N GLY A 30 8.16 -29.09 -21.27
CA GLY A 30 9.24 -28.74 -22.21
C GLY A 30 10.43 -27.95 -21.63
N LEU A 31 10.48 -27.72 -20.31
CA LEU A 31 11.50 -26.88 -19.67
C LEU A 31 12.37 -27.71 -18.71
N PHE A 32 13.69 -27.67 -18.89
CA PHE A 32 14.62 -28.25 -17.93
C PHE A 32 14.61 -27.40 -16.64
N LEU A 33 13.91 -27.88 -15.61
CA LEU A 33 13.84 -27.24 -14.28
C LEU A 33 15.23 -26.89 -13.68
N LYS A 34 16.27 -27.66 -14.04
CA LYS A 34 17.64 -27.45 -13.60
C LYS A 34 18.33 -26.25 -14.28
N SER A 35 17.84 -25.81 -15.44
CA SER A 35 18.40 -24.67 -16.17
C SER A 35 17.45 -23.47 -16.22
N LEU A 36 16.25 -23.58 -15.65
CA LEU A 36 15.28 -22.50 -15.64
C LEU A 36 15.79 -21.34 -14.78
N SER A 37 16.07 -20.20 -15.42
CA SER A 37 16.49 -19.01 -14.70
C SER A 37 15.33 -18.41 -13.90
N TRP A 38 15.66 -17.63 -12.86
CA TRP A 38 14.64 -16.88 -12.11
C TRP A 38 13.83 -15.93 -13.00
N TYR A 39 14.43 -15.40 -14.07
CA TYR A 39 13.76 -14.56 -15.03
C TYR A 39 12.70 -15.34 -15.83
N GLU A 40 13.05 -16.50 -16.37
CA GLU A 40 12.12 -17.35 -17.14
C GLU A 40 11.00 -17.89 -16.27
N PHE A 41 11.30 -18.31 -15.03
CA PHE A 41 10.29 -18.70 -14.05
C PHE A 41 9.24 -17.59 -13.88
N LYS A 42 9.68 -16.37 -13.57
CA LYS A 42 8.79 -15.21 -13.41
C LYS A 42 8.00 -14.91 -14.68
N LYS A 43 8.64 -15.00 -15.85
CA LYS A 43 8.00 -14.76 -17.14
C LYS A 43 6.82 -15.71 -17.35
N VAL A 44 7.07 -17.03 -17.27
CA VAL A 44 6.04 -18.05 -17.46
C VAL A 44 4.94 -17.94 -16.40
N PHE A 45 5.33 -17.74 -15.14
CA PHE A 45 4.39 -17.58 -14.04
C PHE A 45 3.49 -16.35 -14.21
N PHE A 46 4.08 -15.19 -14.53
CA PHE A 46 3.32 -13.96 -14.70
C PHE A 46 2.53 -13.92 -16.01
N GLU A 47 2.96 -14.58 -17.08
CA GLU A 47 2.15 -14.71 -18.30
C GLU A 47 0.83 -15.45 -18.03
N LYS A 48 0.85 -16.50 -17.20
CA LYS A 48 -0.36 -17.25 -16.85
C LYS A 48 -1.26 -16.55 -15.83
N TYR A 49 -0.68 -16.05 -14.74
CA TYR A 49 -1.45 -15.57 -13.58
C TYR A 49 -1.52 -14.04 -13.47
N PHE A 50 -0.62 -13.33 -14.15
CA PHE A 50 -0.58 -11.87 -14.23
C PHE A 50 -0.91 -11.44 -15.67
N THR A 51 -2.07 -11.89 -16.14
CA THR A 51 -2.64 -11.51 -17.43
C THR A 51 -2.76 -9.99 -17.55
N VAL A 52 -2.94 -9.49 -18.78
CA VAL A 52 -3.18 -8.05 -19.01
C VAL A 52 -4.36 -7.56 -18.16
N ASP A 53 -5.44 -8.33 -18.11
CA ASP A 53 -6.61 -7.99 -17.29
C ASP A 53 -6.30 -7.98 -15.78
N ALA A 54 -5.54 -8.96 -15.28
CA ALA A 54 -5.12 -8.98 -13.87
C ALA A 54 -4.24 -7.77 -13.51
N ARG A 55 -3.32 -7.37 -14.41
CA ARG A 55 -2.53 -6.14 -14.25
C ARG A 55 -3.41 -4.89 -14.27
N SER A 56 -4.32 -4.80 -15.23
CA SER A 56 -5.28 -3.70 -15.31
C SER A 56 -6.20 -3.62 -14.10
N HIS A 57 -6.56 -4.77 -13.51
CA HIS A 57 -7.30 -4.82 -12.25
C HIS A 57 -6.47 -4.27 -11.09
N LEU A 58 -5.22 -4.71 -10.92
CA LEU A 58 -4.32 -4.19 -9.89
C LEU A 58 -4.05 -2.69 -10.04
N ILE A 59 -3.89 -2.19 -11.27
CA ILE A 59 -3.76 -0.75 -11.53
C ILE A 59 -5.04 -0.03 -11.11
N ARG A 60 -6.22 -0.53 -11.47
CA ARG A 60 -7.51 0.06 -11.05
C ARG A 60 -7.67 0.07 -9.54
N GLU A 61 -7.36 -1.04 -8.87
CA GLU A 61 -7.40 -1.12 -7.41
C GLU A 61 -6.45 -0.09 -6.79
N PHE A 62 -5.21 0.00 -7.27
CA PHE A 62 -4.24 0.98 -6.82
C PHE A 62 -4.73 2.43 -7.02
N MET A 63 -5.28 2.73 -8.19
CA MET A 63 -5.85 4.05 -8.50
C MET A 63 -7.08 4.37 -7.63
N SER A 64 -7.77 3.35 -7.11
CA SER A 64 -8.92 3.47 -6.22
C SER A 64 -8.57 3.60 -4.74
N ILE A 65 -7.28 3.51 -4.36
CA ILE A 65 -6.85 3.65 -2.97
C ILE A 65 -7.26 5.03 -2.44
N ARG A 66 -8.10 5.02 -1.40
CA ARG A 66 -8.52 6.21 -0.65
C ARG A 66 -8.26 6.02 0.83
N GLN A 67 -7.87 7.11 1.48
CA GLN A 67 -7.72 7.19 2.93
C GLN A 67 -9.05 6.87 3.61
N GLY A 68 -10.14 7.53 3.19
CA GLY A 68 -11.46 7.34 3.81
C GLY A 68 -11.39 7.63 5.31
N ASP A 69 -11.88 6.70 6.14
CA ASP A 69 -11.82 6.79 7.61
C ASP A 69 -10.57 6.14 8.23
N LYS A 70 -9.68 5.57 7.41
CA LYS A 70 -8.45 4.93 7.88
C LYS A 70 -7.54 5.97 8.56
N SER A 71 -6.77 5.49 9.54
CA SER A 71 -5.65 6.26 10.08
C SER A 71 -4.59 6.54 9.00
N VAL A 72 -3.76 7.56 9.20
CA VAL A 72 -2.62 7.84 8.32
C VAL A 72 -1.72 6.62 8.17
N ALA A 73 -1.45 5.89 9.26
CA ALA A 73 -0.59 4.71 9.23
C ALA A 73 -1.16 3.59 8.36
N GLU A 74 -2.45 3.30 8.48
CA GLU A 74 -3.14 2.29 7.66
C GLU A 74 -3.16 2.69 6.18
N TYR A 75 -3.41 3.97 5.90
CA TYR A 75 -3.41 4.49 4.54
C TYR A 75 -2.04 4.36 3.88
N VAL A 76 -0.98 4.83 4.55
CA VAL A 76 0.41 4.73 4.06
C VAL A 76 0.78 3.28 3.79
N ARG A 77 0.50 2.36 4.72
CA ARG A 77 0.77 0.94 4.54
C ARG A 77 0.03 0.35 3.34
N HIS A 78 -1.22 0.72 3.15
CA HIS A 78 -2.03 0.21 2.03
C HIS A 78 -1.52 0.76 0.69
N PHE A 79 -1.15 2.04 0.65
CA PHE A 79 -0.56 2.69 -0.52
C PHE A 79 0.77 2.04 -0.91
N GLU A 80 1.68 1.83 0.04
CA GLU A 80 3.00 1.21 -0.22
C GLU A 80 2.90 -0.24 -0.70
N ARG A 81 1.91 -0.98 -0.19
CA ARG A 81 1.60 -2.32 -0.70
C ARG A 81 1.19 -2.25 -2.17
N GLY A 82 0.38 -1.28 -2.56
CA GLY A 82 0.01 -1.04 -3.95
C GLY A 82 1.20 -0.68 -4.85
N CYS A 83 2.10 0.18 -4.36
CA CYS A 83 3.34 0.54 -5.07
C CYS A 83 4.24 -0.67 -5.39
N THR A 84 4.14 -1.74 -4.60
CA THR A 84 4.90 -2.98 -4.84
C THR A 84 4.45 -3.71 -6.11
N PHE A 85 3.16 -3.61 -6.47
CA PHE A 85 2.59 -4.29 -7.63
C PHE A 85 2.50 -3.39 -8.87
N VAL A 86 2.33 -2.08 -8.68
CA VAL A 86 2.18 -1.10 -9.77
C VAL A 86 3.44 -0.26 -9.88
N THR A 87 4.53 -0.90 -10.32
CA THR A 87 5.85 -0.28 -10.36
C THR A 87 5.91 0.90 -11.32
N SER A 88 5.14 0.91 -12.41
CA SER A 88 5.13 1.99 -13.40
C SER A 88 4.83 3.37 -12.81
N ILE A 89 3.93 3.43 -11.82
CA ILE A 89 3.57 4.68 -11.12
C ILE A 89 4.51 4.90 -9.93
N ALA A 90 4.87 3.82 -9.23
CA ALA A 90 5.70 3.92 -8.03
C ALA A 90 7.15 4.39 -8.29
N THR A 91 7.67 4.20 -9.51
CA THR A 91 9.04 4.60 -9.87
C THR A 91 9.17 6.08 -10.21
N VAL A 92 8.07 6.75 -10.56
CA VAL A 92 8.07 8.18 -10.87
C VAL A 92 7.59 8.94 -9.63
N GLU A 93 8.52 9.59 -8.93
CA GLU A 93 8.25 10.21 -7.62
C GLU A 93 7.09 11.23 -7.68
N SER A 94 7.00 12.02 -8.75
CA SER A 94 5.92 12.99 -8.96
C SER A 94 4.56 12.33 -9.17
N GLU A 95 4.49 11.22 -9.92
CA GLU A 95 3.25 10.47 -10.11
C GLU A 95 2.84 9.75 -8.82
N LYS A 96 3.81 9.18 -8.10
CA LYS A 96 3.60 8.55 -6.80
C LYS A 96 3.05 9.56 -5.79
N LEU A 97 3.64 10.75 -5.71
CA LEU A 97 3.18 11.83 -4.85
C LEU A 97 1.78 12.30 -5.25
N ARG A 98 1.51 12.50 -6.54
CA ARG A 98 0.18 12.88 -7.04
C ARG A 98 -0.86 11.84 -6.66
N GLN A 99 -0.60 10.56 -6.94
CA GLN A 99 -1.51 9.48 -6.61
C GLN A 99 -1.73 9.35 -5.09
N PHE A 100 -0.68 9.55 -4.30
CA PHE A 100 -0.78 9.54 -2.83
C PHE A 100 -1.65 10.68 -2.31
N THR A 101 -1.48 11.90 -2.85
CA THR A 101 -2.23 13.09 -2.41
C THR A 101 -3.68 13.07 -2.89
N ASP A 102 -3.95 12.53 -4.07
CA ASP A 102 -5.32 12.35 -4.60
C ASP A 102 -6.14 11.36 -3.77
N GLY A 103 -5.50 10.38 -3.15
CA GLY A 103 -6.15 9.42 -2.28
C GLY A 103 -6.45 9.94 -0.87
N LEU A 104 -5.92 11.10 -0.47
CA LEU A 104 -6.13 11.68 0.85
C LEU A 104 -7.56 12.17 1.04
N ARG A 105 -8.05 12.13 2.27
CA ARG A 105 -9.33 12.75 2.59
C ARG A 105 -9.18 14.29 2.48
N PRO A 106 -10.25 15.03 2.11
CA PRO A 106 -10.14 16.45 1.75
C PRO A 106 -9.51 17.35 2.81
N ASP A 107 -9.81 17.13 4.10
CA ASP A 107 -9.32 17.99 5.19
C ASP A 107 -7.81 17.84 5.42
N ILE A 108 -7.25 16.65 5.23
CA ILE A 108 -5.81 16.39 5.31
C ILE A 108 -5.11 16.78 4.01
N ARG A 109 -5.74 16.54 2.86
CA ARG A 109 -5.21 16.95 1.55
C ARG A 109 -4.93 18.45 1.52
N HIS A 110 -5.84 19.25 2.06
CA HIS A 110 -5.66 20.69 2.19
C HIS A 110 -4.39 21.06 2.97
N ASP A 111 -4.16 20.46 4.15
CA ASP A 111 -2.98 20.72 4.97
C ASP A 111 -1.64 20.34 4.33
N VAL A 112 -1.67 19.31 3.46
CA VAL A 112 -0.52 18.86 2.69
C VAL A 112 -0.23 19.84 1.57
N ASN A 113 -1.25 20.22 0.79
CA ASN A 113 -1.12 21.16 -0.32
C ASN A 113 -0.62 22.54 0.15
N MET A 114 -1.05 23.00 1.34
CA MET A 114 -0.59 24.27 1.92
C MET A 114 0.88 24.26 2.37
N ALA A 115 1.51 23.07 2.46
CA ALA A 115 2.88 22.92 2.91
C ALA A 115 3.89 22.76 1.75
N ASP A 116 3.43 22.89 0.51
CA ASP A 116 4.22 22.83 -0.73
C ASP A 116 5.21 21.65 -0.77
N VAL A 117 4.66 20.45 -0.60
CA VAL A 117 5.45 19.24 -0.45
C VAL A 117 5.81 18.65 -1.81
N GLU A 118 7.10 18.55 -2.10
CA GLU A 118 7.61 18.09 -3.40
C GLU A 118 7.92 16.58 -3.46
N THR A 119 7.91 15.88 -2.31
CA THR A 119 8.31 14.48 -2.20
C THR A 119 7.26 13.63 -1.47
N TYR A 120 7.20 12.33 -1.81
CA TYR A 120 6.34 11.38 -1.10
C TYR A 120 6.68 11.32 0.39
N SER A 121 7.97 11.26 0.73
CA SER A 121 8.43 11.21 2.13
C SER A 121 8.05 12.49 2.89
N GLY A 122 8.17 13.65 2.26
CA GLY A 122 7.68 14.92 2.81
C GLY A 122 6.18 14.87 3.09
N ALA A 123 5.38 14.39 2.13
CA ALA A 123 3.93 14.30 2.27
C ALA A 123 3.51 13.36 3.41
N VAL A 124 4.16 12.20 3.53
CA VAL A 124 3.94 11.25 4.64
C VAL A 124 4.27 11.90 5.99
N ASN A 125 5.42 12.56 6.11
CA ASN A 125 5.80 13.26 7.34
C ASN A 125 4.80 14.35 7.73
N ARG A 126 4.31 15.11 6.74
CA ARG A 126 3.28 16.14 6.95
C ARG A 126 1.96 15.52 7.41
N LEU A 127 1.55 14.38 6.84
CA LEU A 127 0.36 13.64 7.22
C LEU A 127 0.37 13.25 8.70
N TYR A 128 1.46 12.64 9.17
CA TYR A 128 1.61 12.24 10.58
C TYR A 128 1.63 13.43 11.54
N ARG A 129 2.13 14.61 11.10
CA ARG A 129 2.06 15.84 11.90
C ARG A 129 0.62 16.35 11.99
N SER A 130 -0.10 16.38 10.85
CA SER A 130 -1.50 16.82 10.79
C SER A 130 -2.43 15.93 11.63
N GLU A 131 -2.30 14.60 11.55
CA GLU A 131 -3.13 13.67 12.32
C GLU A 131 -2.90 13.82 13.83
N ARG A 132 -1.64 13.95 14.27
CA ARG A 132 -1.32 14.21 15.69
C ARG A 132 -1.88 15.54 16.18
N GLY A 133 -1.71 16.61 15.39
CA GLY A 133 -2.26 17.93 15.72
C GLY A 133 -3.79 17.90 15.83
N ARG A 134 -4.48 17.27 14.88
CA ARG A 134 -5.94 17.09 14.91
C ARG A 134 -6.39 16.29 16.13
N LYS A 135 -5.71 15.19 16.45
CA LYS A 135 -6.03 14.36 17.63
C LYS A 135 -5.92 15.19 18.92
N TYR A 136 -4.81 15.90 19.10
CA TYR A 136 -4.61 16.79 20.24
C TYR A 136 -5.71 17.85 20.37
N MET A 137 -6.08 18.50 19.26
CA MET A 137 -7.13 19.53 19.25
C MET A 137 -8.50 18.97 19.64
N ARG A 138 -8.87 17.79 19.13
CA ARG A 138 -10.12 17.12 19.50
C ARG A 138 -10.17 16.79 21.00
N GLU A 139 -9.09 16.22 21.53
CA GLU A 139 -8.99 15.86 22.94
C GLU A 139 -9.05 17.11 23.84
N ASN A 140 -8.36 18.19 23.48
CA ASN A 140 -8.38 19.44 24.22
C ASN A 140 -9.79 20.08 24.23
N TYR A 141 -10.47 20.10 23.08
CA TYR A 141 -11.84 20.60 22.98
C TYR A 141 -12.81 19.79 23.84
N GLN A 142 -12.70 18.45 23.82
CA GLN A 142 -13.52 17.57 24.67
C GLN A 142 -13.28 17.82 26.17
N ARG A 143 -12.02 17.96 26.60
CA ARG A 143 -11.68 18.28 28.00
C ARG A 143 -12.29 19.61 28.44
N LYS A 144 -12.16 20.66 27.63
CA LYS A 144 -12.74 21.98 27.94
C LYS A 144 -14.27 21.92 28.05
N ARG A 145 -14.93 21.15 27.19
CA ARG A 145 -16.40 20.96 27.24
C ARG A 145 -16.86 20.17 28.47
N GLN A 146 -16.05 19.24 28.98
CA GLN A 146 -16.35 18.51 30.21
C GLN A 146 -16.20 19.43 31.45
N MET A 147 -15.19 20.30 31.46
CA MET A 147 -14.97 21.27 32.55
C MET A 147 -16.04 22.37 32.63
N GLN A 148 -16.74 22.66 31.52
CA GLN A 148 -17.79 23.68 31.45
C GLN A 148 -19.21 23.15 31.72
N GLN A 149 -19.39 21.83 31.92
CA GLN A 149 -20.69 21.29 32.35
C GLN A 149 -20.86 21.52 33.86
N PRO A 150 -21.94 22.22 34.31
CA PRO A 150 -22.18 22.39 35.73
C PRO A 150 -22.43 21.02 36.37
N THR A 151 -21.81 20.76 37.52
CA THR A 151 -22.12 19.60 38.37
C THR A 151 -23.58 19.68 38.79
N ARG A 152 -24.48 19.01 38.06
CA ARG A 152 -25.88 18.88 38.46
C ARG A 152 -25.98 17.81 39.55
N GLY A 153 -26.23 18.28 40.77
CA GLY A 153 -26.52 17.47 41.96
C GLY A 153 -25.27 17.28 42.82
N GLN A 154 -25.29 17.52 44.13
CA GLN A 154 -26.37 17.32 45.08
C GLN A 154 -26.32 18.42 46.15
N SER A 155 -27.44 19.08 46.40
CA SER A 155 -27.70 19.73 47.69
C SER A 155 -29.07 19.27 48.16
N SER A 156 -29.07 18.85 49.41
CA SER A 156 -30.04 18.06 50.18
C SER A 156 -31.50 18.52 50.16
#